data_AF-A0A672NLK3-F1
#
_entry.id   AF-A0A672NLK3-F1
#
_cell.length_a   1.000
_cell.length_b   1.000
_cell.length_c   1.000
_cell.angle_alpha   90.00
_cell.angle_beta   90.00
_cell.angle_gamma   90.00
#
_symmetry.space_group_name_H-M   'P 1'
#
loop_
_entity.id
_entity.type
_entity.pdbx_description
1 polymer ?
#
loop_
_entity_poly.entity_id
_entity_poly.type
_entity_poly.pdbx_seq_one_letter_code
_entity_poly.pdbx_strand_id
1 'polypeptide(L)'
;MNNRFNIYLPLLMLTFLMNLLIFYILFKGNRVLWHCTVDTSTTCVSCSASMYTDEPNGLEMCFSCSTCDAGDGLRIQKACTRLSNTICEPLKGFFCMVRKKGSCKLAVKHSQCNPGEYIQQKGTASTDTVCGECTNGTYSDGTFTACQTHTM
;
A
#
# COMPACT_ATOMS: atom_id res chain seq x y z
N MET A 1 25.96 -18.31 -57.60
CA MET A 1 25.46 -17.18 -56.80
C MET A 1 23.96 -17.35 -56.61
N ASN A 2 23.52 -17.92 -55.49
CA ASN A 2 22.08 -18.04 -55.20
C ASN A 2 21.84 -17.44 -53.82
N ASN A 3 21.29 -16.22 -53.82
CA ASN A 3 21.13 -15.36 -52.67
C ASN A 3 19.85 -15.78 -51.93
N ARG A 4 19.95 -16.77 -51.03
CA ARG A 4 18.91 -17.06 -50.04
C ARG A 4 18.93 -15.95 -48.99
N PHE A 5 18.53 -14.75 -49.42
CA PHE A 5 18.37 -13.59 -48.57
C PHE A 5 17.42 -13.96 -47.43
N ASN A 6 17.94 -13.73 -46.22
CA ASN A 6 17.44 -14.23 -44.96
C ASN A 6 16.05 -13.65 -44.65
N ILE A 7 14.99 -14.34 -45.08
CA ILE A 7 13.57 -14.01 -44.81
C ILE A 7 13.28 -14.00 -43.29
N TYR A 8 14.12 -14.62 -42.47
CA TYR A 8 13.98 -14.59 -41.02
C TYR A 8 14.38 -13.25 -40.40
N LEU A 9 15.24 -12.45 -41.05
CA LEU A 9 15.65 -11.14 -40.53
C LEU A 9 14.49 -10.12 -40.50
N PRO A 10 13.69 -9.91 -41.58
CA PRO A 10 12.50 -9.05 -41.51
C PRO A 10 11.41 -9.61 -40.61
N LEU A 11 11.28 -10.95 -40.49
CA LEU A 11 10.35 -11.57 -39.53
C LEU A 11 10.77 -11.30 -38.08
N LEU A 12 12.06 -11.45 -37.75
CA LEU A 12 12.62 -11.10 -36.44
C LEU A 12 12.43 -9.61 -36.13
N MET A 13 12.70 -8.73 -37.09
CA MET A 13 12.50 -7.28 -36.92
C MET A 13 11.02 -6.92 -36.74
N LEU A 14 10.09 -7.58 -37.45
CA LEU A 14 8.65 -7.44 -37.21
C LEU A 14 8.27 -7.92 -35.81
N THR A 15 8.75 -9.09 -35.38
CA THR A 15 8.46 -9.59 -34.03
C THR A 15 9.05 -8.68 -32.95
N PHE A 16 10.23 -8.10 -33.17
CA PHE A 16 10.85 -7.16 -32.26
C PHE A 16 10.05 -5.84 -32.19
N LEU A 17 9.62 -5.30 -33.34
CA LEU A 17 8.73 -4.13 -33.43
C LEU A 17 7.36 -4.38 -32.81
N MET A 18 6.76 -5.55 -33.03
CA MET A 18 5.49 -5.96 -32.41
C MET A 18 5.64 -6.09 -30.90
N ASN A 19 6.72 -6.68 -30.38
CA ASN A 19 7.00 -6.72 -28.95
C ASN A 19 7.26 -5.31 -28.36
N LEU A 20 7.93 -4.43 -29.10
CA LEU A 20 8.15 -3.03 -28.73
C LEU A 20 6.82 -2.24 -28.69
N LEU A 21 5.90 -2.52 -29.61
CA LEU A 21 4.54 -1.97 -29.66
C LEU A 21 3.63 -2.53 -28.56
N ILE A 22 3.73 -3.82 -28.23
CA ILE A 22 2.96 -4.47 -27.14
C ILE A 22 3.35 -3.85 -25.78
N PHE A 23 4.64 -3.56 -25.57
CA PHE A 23 5.11 -2.81 -24.39
C PHE A 23 4.54 -1.38 -24.31
N TYR A 24 4.10 -0.82 -25.44
CA TYR A 24 3.55 0.53 -25.57
C TYR A 24 2.00 0.59 -25.56
N ILE A 25 1.28 -0.52 -25.38
CA ILE A 25 -0.20 -0.54 -25.42
C ILE A 25 -0.83 -0.80 -24.05
N LEU A 26 -0.12 -1.46 -23.13
CA LEU A 26 -0.62 -1.77 -21.79
C LEU A 26 -0.01 -0.81 -20.77
N PHE A 27 -0.74 0.27 -20.46
CA PHE A 27 -0.30 1.27 -19.48
C PHE A 27 -0.99 1.07 -18.12
N LYS A 28 -0.25 1.39 -17.05
CA LYS A 28 -0.81 1.54 -15.69
C LYS A 28 -1.99 2.52 -15.72
N GLY A 29 -2.97 2.30 -14.86
CA GLY A 29 -4.20 3.09 -14.77
C GLY A 29 -5.18 2.96 -15.92
N ASN A 30 -5.00 1.96 -16.77
CA ASN A 30 -5.94 1.59 -17.82
C ASN A 30 -6.41 0.13 -17.67
N ARG A 31 -7.54 -0.16 -18.30
CA ARG A 31 -8.12 -1.48 -18.52
C ARG A 31 -8.46 -1.67 -20.00
N VAL A 32 -8.56 -2.92 -20.42
CA VAL A 32 -9.03 -3.28 -21.76
C VAL A 32 -10.51 -2.98 -21.88
N LEU A 33 -10.87 -2.21 -22.92
CA LEU A 33 -12.25 -1.99 -23.34
C LEU A 33 -12.64 -2.97 -24.44
N TRP A 34 -11.75 -3.18 -25.42
CA TRP A 34 -11.93 -4.13 -26.51
C TRP A 34 -10.65 -4.91 -26.75
N HIS A 35 -10.77 -6.23 -26.84
CA HIS A 35 -9.66 -7.10 -27.23
C HIS A 35 -9.30 -6.91 -28.69
N CYS A 36 -8.07 -7.25 -29.03
CA CYS A 36 -7.62 -7.31 -30.41
C CYS A 36 -8.46 -8.33 -31.21
N THR A 37 -8.55 -8.08 -32.51
CA THR A 37 -9.02 -9.06 -33.49
C THR A 37 -7.88 -9.37 -34.46
N VAL A 38 -8.12 -10.13 -35.52
CA VAL A 38 -7.10 -10.41 -36.55
C VAL A 38 -6.57 -9.12 -37.19
N ASP A 39 -7.43 -8.10 -37.30
CA ASP A 39 -7.13 -6.85 -38.02
C ASP A 39 -7.07 -5.60 -37.11
N THR A 40 -7.36 -5.72 -35.82
CA THR A 40 -7.40 -4.58 -34.88
C THR A 40 -6.57 -4.81 -33.62
N SER A 41 -5.98 -3.73 -33.10
CA SER A 41 -5.26 -3.76 -31.82
C SER A 41 -6.21 -3.66 -30.62
N THR A 42 -5.69 -4.00 -29.43
CA THR A 42 -6.41 -3.84 -28.16
C THR A 42 -6.70 -2.36 -27.90
N THR A 43 -7.95 -2.06 -27.56
CA THR A 43 -8.35 -0.71 -27.13
C THR A 43 -8.42 -0.65 -25.61
N CYS A 44 -7.72 0.32 -25.03
CA CYS A 44 -7.67 0.55 -23.59
C CYS A 44 -8.43 1.82 -23.20
N VAL A 45 -8.98 1.84 -21.98
CA VAL A 45 -9.62 3.00 -21.38
C VAL A 45 -9.14 3.19 -19.94
N SER A 46 -9.04 4.45 -19.50
CA SER A 46 -8.59 4.78 -18.15
C SER A 46 -9.54 4.25 -17.08
N CYS A 47 -8.99 3.79 -15.95
CA CYS A 47 -9.74 3.40 -14.76
C CYS A 47 -10.63 4.55 -14.27
N SER A 48 -11.79 4.26 -13.67
CA SER A 48 -12.60 5.28 -13.01
C SER A 48 -11.88 5.86 -11.77
N ALA A 49 -12.37 6.97 -11.22
CA ALA A 49 -11.73 7.65 -10.08
C ALA A 49 -11.66 6.79 -8.79
N SER A 50 -12.52 5.78 -8.66
CA SER A 50 -12.57 4.84 -7.52
C SER A 50 -11.82 3.52 -7.78
N MET A 51 -11.05 3.43 -8.86
CA MET A 51 -10.32 2.23 -9.24
C MET A 51 -8.90 2.55 -9.74
N TYR A 52 -8.03 1.55 -9.73
CA TYR A 52 -6.64 1.71 -10.12
C TYR A 52 -6.05 0.45 -10.75
N THR A 53 -4.96 0.62 -11.49
CA THR A 53 -4.01 -0.45 -11.81
C THR A 53 -2.60 0.09 -11.67
N ASP A 54 -1.76 -0.61 -10.93
CA ASP A 54 -0.39 -0.20 -10.57
C ASP A 54 0.67 -0.84 -11.48
N GLU A 55 0.27 -1.66 -12.45
CA GLU A 55 1.12 -2.32 -13.44
C GLU A 55 0.48 -2.34 -14.84
N PRO A 56 1.28 -2.38 -15.93
CA PRO A 56 0.82 -2.79 -17.25
C PRO A 56 0.02 -4.08 -17.16
N ASN A 57 -1.19 -4.09 -17.71
CA ASN A 57 -2.11 -5.20 -17.52
C ASN A 57 -3.07 -5.34 -18.70
N GLY A 58 -3.61 -6.53 -18.90
CA GLY A 58 -4.68 -6.83 -19.87
C GLY A 58 -6.04 -7.06 -19.21
N LEU A 59 -6.29 -6.47 -18.04
CA LEU A 59 -7.55 -6.67 -17.30
C LEU A 59 -8.69 -5.89 -17.96
N GLU A 60 -9.88 -6.47 -18.02
CA GLU A 60 -11.10 -5.77 -18.43
C GLU A 60 -11.67 -4.87 -17.31
N MET A 61 -11.18 -5.05 -16.08
CA MET A 61 -11.60 -4.30 -14.90
C MET A 61 -10.40 -3.92 -14.04
N CYS A 62 -10.37 -2.65 -13.63
CA CYS A 62 -9.35 -2.17 -12.69
C CYS A 62 -9.61 -2.70 -11.27
N PHE A 63 -8.65 -2.55 -10.37
CA PHE A 63 -8.85 -2.88 -8.96
C PHE A 63 -9.58 -1.76 -8.23
N SER A 64 -10.52 -2.11 -7.35
CA SER A 64 -11.18 -1.13 -6.49
C SER A 64 -10.19 -0.53 -5.49
N CYS A 65 -10.26 0.78 -5.30
CA CYS A 65 -9.50 1.45 -4.25
C CYS A 65 -9.93 0.94 -2.87
N SER A 66 -8.96 0.70 -1.99
CA SER A 66 -9.21 0.40 -0.59
C SER A 66 -9.73 1.64 0.13
N THR A 67 -10.61 1.44 1.11
CA THR A 67 -11.01 2.47 2.08
C THR A 67 -10.17 2.34 3.35
N CYS A 68 -10.05 3.43 4.09
CA CYS A 68 -9.43 3.44 5.41
C CYS A 68 -10.52 3.74 6.43
N ASP A 69 -11.03 2.70 7.08
CA ASP A 69 -12.11 2.82 8.05
C ASP A 69 -11.57 3.29 9.41
N ALA A 70 -12.21 4.32 9.98
CA ALA A 70 -11.89 4.78 11.33
C ALA A 70 -12.26 3.73 12.39
N GLY A 71 -13.24 2.86 12.12
CA GLY A 71 -13.60 1.72 12.96
C GLY A 71 -12.47 0.69 13.09
N ASP A 72 -11.64 0.55 12.05
CA ASP A 72 -10.42 -0.28 12.05
C ASP A 72 -9.19 0.49 12.60
N GLY A 73 -9.39 1.69 13.16
CA GLY A 73 -8.32 2.54 13.65
C GLY A 73 -7.49 3.22 12.55
N LEU A 74 -8.02 3.35 11.33
CA LEU A 74 -7.25 3.80 10.16
C LEU A 74 -7.65 5.21 9.68
N ARG A 75 -6.75 5.84 8.94
CA ARG A 75 -6.99 7.05 8.14
C ARG A 75 -6.21 7.00 6.83
N ILE A 76 -6.62 7.83 5.87
CA ILE A 76 -5.92 7.95 4.59
C ILE A 76 -4.58 8.64 4.81
N GLN A 77 -3.48 7.96 4.43
CA GLN A 77 -2.16 8.55 4.30
C GLN A 77 -1.94 9.07 2.88
N LYS A 78 -2.29 8.24 1.89
CA LYS A 78 -2.21 8.58 0.47
C LYS A 78 -3.52 8.21 -0.20
N ALA A 79 -4.15 9.19 -0.85
CA ALA A 79 -5.38 8.97 -1.58
C ALA A 79 -5.17 8.05 -2.78
N CYS A 80 -6.22 7.33 -3.17
CA CYS A 80 -6.21 6.53 -4.39
C CYS A 80 -6.04 7.41 -5.62
N THR A 81 -5.38 6.87 -6.63
CA THR A 81 -5.27 7.44 -7.97
C THR A 81 -5.51 6.33 -8.99
N ARG A 82 -5.71 6.66 -10.26
CA ARG A 82 -5.81 5.63 -11.31
C ARG A 82 -4.57 4.72 -11.37
N LEU A 83 -3.42 5.18 -10.88
CA LEU A 83 -2.13 4.49 -10.94
C LEU A 83 -1.74 3.77 -9.64
N SER A 84 -2.45 3.98 -8.54
CA SER A 84 -2.09 3.42 -7.25
C SER A 84 -3.25 3.38 -6.27
N ASN A 85 -3.26 2.35 -5.43
CA ASN A 85 -4.25 2.20 -4.37
C ASN A 85 -4.14 3.29 -3.30
N THR A 86 -5.20 3.44 -2.51
CA THR A 86 -5.14 4.11 -1.21
C THR A 86 -4.11 3.44 -0.30
N ILE A 87 -3.31 4.24 0.38
CA ILE A 87 -2.46 3.80 1.49
C ILE A 87 -3.07 4.30 2.79
N CYS A 88 -3.37 3.36 3.69
CA CYS A 88 -3.90 3.65 5.01
C CYS A 88 -2.79 3.64 6.06
N GLU A 89 -2.92 4.52 7.04
CA GLU A 89 -2.07 4.56 8.23
C GLU A 89 -2.93 4.60 9.50
N PRO A 90 -2.38 4.25 10.67
CA PRO A 90 -3.10 4.34 11.93
C PRO A 90 -3.57 5.76 12.26
N LEU A 91 -4.71 5.85 12.94
CA LEU A 91 -5.16 7.04 13.66
C LEU A 91 -4.16 7.40 14.77
N LYS A 92 -4.20 8.64 15.23
CA LYS A 92 -3.38 9.08 16.37
C LYS A 92 -3.78 8.27 17.62
N GLY A 93 -2.77 7.74 18.32
CA GLY A 93 -2.98 6.87 19.48
C GLY A 93 -3.26 5.41 19.13
N PHE A 94 -3.01 5.01 17.89
CA PHE A 94 -3.09 3.63 17.43
C PHE A 94 -1.75 3.20 16.81
N PHE A 95 -1.48 1.90 16.83
CA PHE A 95 -0.39 1.30 16.07
C PHE A 95 -0.92 0.27 15.08
N CYS A 96 -0.18 0.08 13.99
CA CYS A 96 -0.58 -0.86 12.96
C CYS A 96 -0.26 -2.30 13.38
N MET A 97 -1.30 -3.11 13.58
CA MET A 97 -1.18 -4.53 13.90
C MET A 97 -0.97 -5.36 12.63
N VAL A 98 -1.69 -5.04 11.55
CA VAL A 98 -1.62 -5.79 10.28
C VAL A 98 -1.18 -4.87 9.15
N ARG A 99 -0.01 -5.13 8.55
CA ARG A 99 0.51 -4.41 7.38
C ARG A 99 0.43 -5.27 6.11
N LYS A 100 0.03 -4.66 5.00
CA LYS A 100 0.02 -5.27 3.67
C LYS A 100 0.45 -4.27 2.61
N LYS A 101 1.50 -4.59 1.85
CA LYS A 101 2.06 -3.75 0.77
C LYS A 101 2.25 -2.27 1.19
N GLY A 102 2.81 -2.05 2.37
CA GLY A 102 3.05 -0.70 2.90
C GLY A 102 1.82 0.03 3.47
N SER A 103 0.61 -0.50 3.30
CA SER A 103 -0.62 0.02 3.94
C SER A 103 -0.92 -0.72 5.23
N CYS A 104 -1.41 0.00 6.24
CA CYS A 104 -2.04 -0.63 7.39
C CYS A 104 -3.43 -1.16 7.00
N LYS A 105 -3.81 -2.32 7.54
CA LYS A 105 -5.12 -2.97 7.32
C LYS A 105 -5.94 -3.11 8.60
N LEU A 106 -5.27 -3.13 9.75
CA LEU A 106 -5.90 -3.08 11.05
C LEU A 106 -4.96 -2.35 12.00
N ALA A 107 -5.48 -1.34 12.69
CA ALA A 107 -4.75 -0.64 13.73
C ALA A 107 -5.50 -0.79 15.06
N VAL A 108 -4.73 -0.94 16.13
CA VAL A 108 -5.27 -1.09 17.47
C VAL A 108 -4.79 0.06 18.34
N LYS A 109 -5.62 0.47 19.29
CA LYS A 109 -5.30 1.58 20.19
C LYS A 109 -4.06 1.24 20.99
N HIS A 110 -3.21 2.23 21.25
CA HIS A 110 -2.07 2.07 22.12
C HIS A 110 -2.51 1.63 23.52
N SER A 111 -1.76 0.69 24.09
CA SER A 111 -1.91 0.26 25.48
C SER A 111 -1.73 1.44 26.42
N GLN A 112 -2.51 1.43 27.50
CA GLN A 112 -2.39 2.38 28.60
C GLN A 112 -1.65 1.70 29.74
N CYS A 113 -0.70 2.42 30.33
CA CYS A 113 -0.03 1.92 31.54
C CYS A 113 -0.96 2.13 32.74
N ASN A 114 -0.91 1.20 33.67
CA ASN A 114 -1.72 1.24 34.87
C ASN A 114 -1.04 2.09 35.96
N PRO A 115 -1.78 2.50 37.01
CA PRO A 115 -1.15 3.02 38.21
C PRO A 115 -0.10 2.04 38.75
N GLY A 116 1.08 2.56 39.11
CA GLY A 116 2.25 1.75 39.47
C GLY A 116 3.15 1.40 38.29
N GLU A 117 2.74 1.68 37.05
CA GLU A 117 3.56 1.57 35.85
C GLU A 117 3.84 2.96 35.25
N TYR A 118 5.00 3.11 34.62
CA TYR A 118 5.36 4.29 33.84
C TYR A 118 5.48 3.93 32.36
N ILE A 119 5.33 4.93 31.50
CA ILE A 119 5.54 4.82 30.05
C ILE A 119 7.04 4.68 29.80
N GLN A 120 7.52 3.44 29.68
CA GLN A 120 8.90 3.15 29.35
C GLN A 120 9.21 3.50 27.89
N GLN A 121 8.30 3.15 26.97
CA GLN A 121 8.39 3.54 25.57
C GLN A 121 7.03 4.01 25.07
N LYS A 122 7.01 5.18 24.43
CA LYS A 122 5.79 5.71 23.84
C LYS A 122 5.44 4.96 22.57
N GLY A 123 4.17 4.60 22.41
CA GLY A 123 3.66 3.98 21.19
C GLY A 123 3.90 4.84 19.94
N THR A 124 4.14 4.16 18.81
CA THR A 124 4.32 4.76 17.48
C THR A 124 3.26 4.23 16.51
N ALA A 125 3.27 4.67 15.25
CA ALA A 125 2.40 4.07 14.22
C ALA A 125 2.75 2.60 13.94
N SER A 126 3.90 2.09 14.39
CA SER A 126 4.35 0.71 14.18
C SER A 126 4.43 -0.14 15.43
N THR A 127 4.48 0.47 16.60
CA THR A 127 4.73 -0.23 17.86
C THR A 127 3.77 0.25 18.94
N ASP A 128 3.39 -0.64 19.83
CA ASP A 128 2.58 -0.29 20.98
C ASP A 128 3.37 0.52 22.02
N THR A 129 2.66 1.12 22.97
CA THR A 129 3.24 1.63 24.21
C THR A 129 3.79 0.46 25.03
N VAL A 130 4.98 0.63 25.59
CA VAL A 130 5.59 -0.32 26.53
C VAL A 130 5.58 0.32 27.91
N CYS A 131 5.05 -0.42 28.88
CA CYS A 131 4.98 -0.01 30.28
C CYS A 131 6.08 -0.68 31.08
N GLY A 132 6.67 0.05 32.02
CA GLY A 132 7.61 -0.47 33.00
C GLY A 132 7.06 -0.32 34.42
N GLU A 133 7.40 -1.23 35.32
CA GLU A 133 6.95 -1.15 36.72
C GLU A 133 7.77 -0.14 37.52
N CYS A 134 7.11 0.54 38.47
CA CYS A 134 7.78 1.37 39.45
C CYS A 134 8.38 0.53 40.58
N THR A 135 9.58 0.91 41.04
CA THR A 135 10.21 0.28 42.19
C THR A 135 9.60 0.79 43.50
N ASN A 136 9.77 0.01 44.57
CA ASN A 136 9.26 0.37 45.88
C ASN A 136 9.79 1.75 46.33
N GLY A 137 8.90 2.61 46.85
CA GLY A 137 9.20 4.00 47.19
C GLY A 137 9.01 5.01 46.05
N THR A 138 8.58 4.56 44.87
CA THR A 138 8.20 5.43 43.74
C THR A 138 6.80 5.11 43.22
N TYR A 139 6.18 6.06 42.51
CA TYR A 139 4.84 5.90 41.95
C TYR A 139 4.71 6.52 40.56
N SER A 140 3.67 6.07 39.84
CA SER A 140 3.16 6.71 38.64
C SER A 140 1.65 6.46 38.55
N ASP A 141 0.92 7.39 37.95
CA ASP A 141 -0.51 7.24 37.64
C ASP A 141 -0.75 6.53 36.29
N GLY A 142 0.29 5.96 35.67
CA GLY A 142 0.22 5.36 34.34
C GLY A 142 0.45 6.35 33.19
N THR A 143 0.57 7.65 33.48
CA THR A 143 0.77 8.69 32.45
C THR A 143 2.19 9.23 32.40
N PHE A 144 3.01 8.96 33.42
CA PHE A 144 4.36 9.52 33.51
C PHE A 144 5.35 8.73 32.65
N THR A 145 6.39 9.41 32.18
CA THR A 145 7.51 8.78 31.44
C THR A 145 8.62 8.25 32.37
N ALA A 146 8.48 8.47 33.68
CA ALA A 146 9.34 7.94 34.72
C ALA A 146 8.56 7.93 36.05
N CYS A 147 8.90 7.02 36.96
CA CYS A 147 8.34 7.00 38.30
C CYS A 147 8.84 8.20 39.12
N GLN A 148 7.96 8.75 39.95
CA GLN A 148 8.27 9.86 40.86
C GLN A 148 8.41 9.35 42.29
N THR A 149 9.26 9.98 43.09
CA THR A 149 9.37 9.68 44.53
C THR A 149 8.15 10.21 45.27
N HIS A 150 7.70 9.48 46.30
CA HIS A 150 6.69 10.02 47.21
C HIS A 150 7.24 11.27 47.90
N THR A 151 6.52 12.39 47.82
CA THR A 151 6.77 13.53 48.71
C THR A 151 6.19 13.20 50.07
N MET A 152 7.04 13.26 51.10
CA MET A 152 6.61 13.22 52.50
C MET A 152 5.83 14.48 52.88
#